data_AF-A0AAT9IRG3-F1
#
_entry.id   AF-A0AAT9IRG3-F1
#
_cell.length_a   1.000
_cell.length_b   1.000
_cell.length_c   1.000
_cell.angle_alpha   90.00
_cell.angle_beta   90.00
_cell.angle_gamma   90.00
#
_symmetry.space_group_name_H-M   'P 1'
#
loop_
_entity.id
_entity.type
_entity.pdbx_description
1 polymer ?
#
loop_
_entity_poly.entity_id
_entity_poly.type
_entity_poly.pdbx_seq_one_letter_code
_entity_poly.pdbx_strand_id
1 'polypeptide(L)'
;MYGYEDNAGPSGYAGRTTWTCLGGAYLGANVTINPYYANSYNTAKRRAVWVHEFGHALGLDHGPSNALMNTCAPCVYENYGYYFPRPDDVAGMNSIY
;
A
#
# COMPACT_ATOMS: atom_id res chain seq x y z
N MET A 1 11.35 -8.35 -3.41
CA MET A 1 10.45 -7.53 -2.57
C MET A 1 10.45 -8.09 -1.15
N TYR A 2 10.51 -7.24 -0.13
CA TYR A 2 10.38 -7.64 1.28
C TYR A 2 9.37 -6.75 2.00
N GLY A 3 8.61 -7.34 2.94
CA GLY A 3 7.63 -6.65 3.77
C GLY A 3 7.98 -6.78 5.25
N TYR A 4 8.00 -5.68 6.00
CA TYR A 4 8.26 -5.69 7.44
C TYR A 4 7.55 -4.52 8.16
N GLU A 5 7.58 -4.53 9.49
CA GLU A 5 7.06 -3.43 10.32
C GLU A 5 8.20 -2.49 10.71
N ASP A 6 7.97 -1.19 10.59
CA ASP A 6 8.94 -0.14 10.94
C ASP A 6 8.22 1.02 11.63
N ASN A 7 8.52 1.25 12.91
CA ASN A 7 7.85 2.27 13.70
C ASN A 7 8.43 3.66 13.41
N ALA A 8 7.79 4.39 12.52
CA ALA A 8 8.15 5.74 12.15
C ALA A 8 7.49 6.83 13.04
N GLY A 9 6.80 6.45 14.12
CA GLY A 9 6.08 7.39 14.99
C GLY A 9 4.93 8.11 14.26
N PRO A 10 4.60 9.37 14.64
CA PRO A 10 3.51 10.15 14.03
C PRO A 10 3.91 10.73 12.66
N SER A 11 4.32 9.87 11.73
CA SER A 11 4.86 10.24 10.42
C SER A 11 3.83 10.72 9.39
N GLY A 12 2.54 10.56 9.68
CA GLY A 12 1.44 10.85 8.75
C GLY A 12 1.08 9.70 7.80
N TYR A 13 1.76 8.56 7.88
CA TYR A 13 1.47 7.38 7.04
C TYR A 13 1.39 6.09 7.86
N ALA A 14 0.43 5.23 7.50
CA ALA A 14 0.26 3.91 8.12
C ALA A 14 1.09 2.82 7.42
N GLY A 15 1.51 3.06 6.18
CA GLY A 15 2.39 2.21 5.39
C GLY A 15 3.25 3.07 4.47
N ARG A 16 4.35 2.49 3.98
CA ARG A 16 5.21 3.14 3.00
C ARG A 16 5.95 2.10 2.16
N THR A 17 6.01 2.37 0.87
CA THR A 17 6.80 1.61 -0.09
C THR A 17 7.96 2.43 -0.62
N THR A 18 9.13 1.81 -0.75
CA THR A 18 10.31 2.40 -1.39
C THR A 18 10.89 1.45 -2.43
N TRP A 19 11.41 2.02 -3.52
CA TRP A 19 12.07 1.26 -4.58
C TRP A 19 13.57 1.49 -4.53
N THR A 20 14.31 0.42 -4.81
CA THR A 20 15.75 0.45 -5.03
C THR A 20 16.00 0.30 -6.52
N CYS A 21 16.64 1.31 -7.11
CA CYS A 21 17.04 1.30 -8.52
C CYS A 21 18.56 1.51 -8.63
N LEU A 22 19.22 0.80 -9.55
CA LEU A 22 20.64 0.97 -9.85
C LEU A 22 20.82 1.09 -11.37
N GLY A 23 21.44 2.19 -11.81
CA GLY A 23 21.67 2.43 -13.25
C GLY A 23 20.38 2.46 -14.08
N GLY A 24 19.25 2.87 -13.51
CA GLY A 24 17.94 2.87 -14.16
C GLY A 24 17.20 1.52 -14.16
N ALA A 25 17.82 0.45 -13.67
CA ALA A 25 17.17 -0.85 -13.50
C ALA A 25 16.51 -0.98 -12.13
N TYR A 26 15.30 -1.54 -12.09
CA TYR A 26 14.62 -1.93 -10.85
C TYR A 26 15.36 -3.12 -10.22
N LEU A 27 15.75 -2.97 -8.95
CA LEU A 27 16.38 -4.04 -8.17
C LEU A 27 15.43 -4.66 -7.15
N GLY A 28 14.45 -3.90 -6.67
CA GLY A 28 13.49 -4.37 -5.70
C GLY A 28 12.73 -3.25 -5.01
N ALA A 29 11.77 -3.65 -4.18
CA ALA A 29 11.00 -2.76 -3.32
C ALA A 29 10.94 -3.27 -1.89
N ASN A 30 10.92 -2.33 -0.94
CA ASN A 30 10.65 -2.56 0.47
C ASN A 30 9.28 -1.99 0.82
N VAL A 31 8.46 -2.80 1.49
CA VAL A 31 7.17 -2.41 2.03
C VAL A 31 7.27 -2.38 3.54
N THR A 32 6.87 -1.26 4.12
CA THR A 32 6.88 -1.04 5.56
C THR A 32 5.48 -0.69 6.04
N ILE A 33 5.08 -1.29 7.16
CA ILE A 33 3.88 -0.89 7.90
C ILE A 33 4.30 -0.19 9.17
N ASN A 34 3.68 0.96 9.45
CA ASN A 34 3.95 1.74 10.65
C ASN A 34 3.05 1.28 11.81
N PRO A 35 3.57 0.50 12.79
CA PRO A 35 2.79 0.02 13.92
C PRO A 35 2.23 1.14 14.81
N TYR A 36 2.80 2.36 14.80
CA TYR A 36 2.25 3.51 15.52
C TYR A 36 0.77 3.75 15.19
N TYR A 37 0.42 3.62 13.90
CA TYR A 37 -0.96 3.68 13.44
C TYR A 37 -1.60 2.29 13.39
N ALA A 38 -0.91 1.33 12.77
CA ALA A 38 -1.49 0.04 12.39
C ALA A 38 -1.84 -0.89 13.57
N ASN A 39 -1.28 -0.67 14.77
CA ASN A 39 -1.66 -1.46 15.95
C ASN A 39 -3.04 -1.13 16.50
N SER A 40 -3.58 0.06 16.18
CA SER A 40 -4.97 0.41 16.51
C SER A 40 -5.98 -0.16 15.50
N TYR A 41 -5.51 -0.72 14.38
CA TYR A 41 -6.36 -1.18 13.30
C TYR A 41 -6.81 -2.62 13.52
N ASN A 42 -8.06 -2.91 13.14
CA ASN A 42 -8.48 -4.30 13.01
C ASN A 42 -7.74 -4.99 11.85
N THR A 43 -7.82 -6.32 11.80
CA THR A 43 -7.10 -7.14 10.81
C THR A 43 -7.41 -6.74 9.36
N ALA A 44 -8.66 -6.41 9.05
CA ALA A 44 -9.06 -6.06 7.68
C ALA A 44 -8.51 -4.68 7.27
N LYS A 45 -8.54 -3.70 8.16
CA LYS A 45 -7.94 -2.38 7.93
C LYS A 45 -6.42 -2.46 7.81
N ARG A 46 -5.76 -3.29 8.63
CA ARG A 46 -4.31 -3.55 8.51
C ARG A 46 -3.98 -4.22 7.16
N ARG A 47 -4.81 -5.17 6.73
CA ARG A 47 -4.68 -5.80 5.40
C ARG A 47 -4.84 -4.78 4.26
N ALA A 48 -5.77 -3.83 4.37
CA ALA A 48 -5.93 -2.79 3.35
C ALA A 48 -4.63 -2.01 3.12
N VAL A 49 -3.94 -1.60 4.20
CA VAL A 49 -2.64 -0.92 4.10
C VAL A 49 -1.58 -1.83 3.48
N TRP A 50 -1.45 -3.08 3.93
CA TRP A 50 -0.51 -4.01 3.32
C TRP A 50 -0.74 -4.15 1.82
N VAL A 51 -1.97 -4.41 1.38
CA VAL A 51 -2.28 -4.61 -0.04
C VAL A 51 -2.00 -3.34 -0.86
N HIS A 52 -2.30 -2.16 -0.31
CA HIS A 52 -1.96 -0.87 -0.93
C HIS A 52 -0.45 -0.74 -1.16
N GLU A 53 0.36 -0.97 -0.12
CA GLU A 53 1.82 -0.90 -0.25
C GLU A 53 2.39 -1.99 -1.17
N PHE A 54 1.81 -3.20 -1.16
CA PHE A 54 2.15 -4.24 -2.12
C PHE A 54 1.85 -3.80 -3.56
N GLY A 55 0.76 -3.05 -3.80
CA GLY A 55 0.46 -2.48 -5.11
C GLY A 55 1.54 -1.51 -5.59
N HIS A 56 2.00 -0.61 -4.72
CA HIS A 56 3.15 0.26 -5.02
C HIS A 56 4.42 -0.54 -5.32
N ALA A 57 4.68 -1.61 -4.57
CA ALA A 57 5.88 -2.42 -4.80
C ALA A 57 5.86 -3.16 -6.14
N LEU A 58 4.67 -3.39 -6.69
CA LEU A 58 4.41 -4.02 -7.97
C LEU A 58 4.25 -3.04 -9.14
N GLY A 59 4.35 -1.72 -8.89
CA GLY A 59 4.36 -0.73 -9.97
C GLY A 59 3.12 0.15 -10.06
N LEU A 60 2.11 -0.03 -9.22
CA LEU A 60 0.93 0.84 -9.22
C LEU A 60 1.24 2.20 -8.58
N ASP A 61 0.76 3.27 -9.20
CA ASP A 61 0.66 4.59 -8.55
C ASP A 61 -0.67 4.70 -7.78
N HIS A 62 -0.90 5.82 -7.11
CA HIS A 62 -2.16 6.07 -6.44
C HIS A 62 -3.35 6.09 -7.43
N GLY A 63 -4.45 5.50 -6.98
CA GLY A 63 -5.72 5.43 -7.70
C GLY A 63 -6.80 6.40 -7.18
N PRO A 64 -8.01 6.36 -7.77
CA PRO A 64 -9.15 7.17 -7.36
C PRO A 64 -9.66 6.82 -5.95
N SER A 65 -10.57 7.63 -5.40
CA SER A 65 -11.03 7.52 -4.00
C SER A 65 -11.69 6.21 -3.61
N ASN A 66 -12.17 5.43 -4.59
CA ASN A 66 -12.83 4.13 -4.40
C ASN A 66 -11.95 2.94 -4.81
N ALA A 67 -10.67 3.16 -5.12
CA ALA A 67 -9.68 2.13 -5.37
C ALA A 67 -8.86 1.87 -4.09
N LEU A 68 -8.34 0.66 -3.93
CA LEU A 68 -7.50 0.36 -2.77
C LEU A 68 -6.15 1.09 -2.84
N MET A 69 -5.70 1.41 -4.05
CA MET A 69 -4.55 2.27 -4.30
C MET A 69 -4.81 3.76 -4.03
N ASN A 70 -5.95 4.17 -3.47
CA ASN A 70 -6.11 5.57 -3.08
C ASN A 70 -5.05 6.03 -2.08
N THR A 71 -4.63 7.30 -2.17
CA THR A 71 -3.65 7.95 -1.26
C THR A 71 -3.89 7.72 0.24
N CYS A 72 -5.13 7.45 0.67
CA CYS A 72 -5.39 7.00 2.04
C CYS A 72 -6.06 5.60 2.08
N ALA A 73 -5.28 4.53 1.98
CA ALA A 73 -5.79 3.16 2.13
C ALA A 73 -6.58 2.90 3.44
N PRO A 74 -6.17 3.42 4.62
CA PRO A 74 -6.99 3.33 5.83
C PRO A 74 -8.38 3.96 5.67
N CYS A 75 -8.48 5.10 4.96
CA CYS A 75 -9.73 5.81 4.72
C CYS A 75 -10.64 5.04 3.76
N VAL A 76 -10.07 4.35 2.76
CA VAL A 76 -10.84 3.50 1.85
C VAL A 76 -11.52 2.36 2.61
N TYR A 77 -10.82 1.74 3.56
CA TYR A 77 -11.43 0.74 4.45
C TYR A 77 -12.54 1.35 5.32
N GLU A 78 -12.31 2.53 5.90
CA GLU A 78 -13.31 3.19 6.75
C GLU A 78 -14.58 3.58 5.97
N ASN A 79 -14.42 4.12 4.77
CA ASN A 79 -15.53 4.63 3.96
C ASN A 79 -16.28 3.53 3.21
N TYR A 80 -15.59 2.47 2.79
CA TYR A 80 -16.15 1.47 1.87
C TYR A 80 -15.98 0.02 2.33
N GLY A 81 -15.19 -0.25 3.38
CA GLY A 81 -14.89 -1.60 3.85
C GLY A 81 -13.94 -2.38 2.93
N TYR A 82 -13.20 -1.73 2.03
CA TYR A 82 -12.33 -2.42 1.09
C TYR A 82 -10.97 -2.78 1.71
N TYR A 83 -10.54 -4.02 1.49
CA TYR A 83 -9.23 -4.55 1.93
C TYR A 83 -8.67 -5.58 0.93
N PHE A 84 -9.16 -5.52 -0.32
CA PHE A 84 -8.75 -6.33 -1.45
C PHE A 84 -8.83 -5.50 -2.74
N PRO A 85 -8.05 -5.82 -3.79
CA PRO A 85 -8.01 -5.04 -5.02
C PRO A 85 -9.40 -4.82 -5.62
N ARG A 86 -9.61 -3.61 -6.14
CA ARG A 86 -10.83 -3.12 -6.79
C ARG A 86 -10.63 -3.10 -8.31
N PRO A 87 -11.70 -2.91 -9.11
CA PRO A 87 -11.59 -2.95 -10.56
C PRO A 87 -10.51 -2.03 -11.14
N ASP A 88 -10.32 -0.83 -10.57
CA ASP A 88 -9.25 0.10 -10.95
C ASP A 88 -7.85 -0.47 -10.64
N ASP A 89 -7.63 -0.98 -9.42
CA ASP A 89 -6.38 -1.62 -9.03
C ASP A 89 -6.04 -2.83 -9.94
N VAL A 90 -7.06 -3.64 -10.28
CA VAL A 90 -6.91 -4.81 -11.17
C VAL A 90 -6.61 -4.38 -12.60
N ALA A 91 -7.28 -3.36 -13.11
CA ALA A 91 -7.00 -2.81 -14.44
C ALA A 91 -5.57 -2.25 -14.53
N GLY A 92 -5.11 -1.56 -13.47
CA GLY A 92 -3.73 -1.11 -13.34
C GLY A 92 -2.74 -2.28 -13.40
N MET A 93 -2.96 -3.33 -12.61
CA MET A 93 -2.08 -4.51 -12.60
C MET A 93 -2.00 -5.19 -13.97
N ASN A 94 -3.14 -5.41 -14.63
CA ASN A 94 -3.22 -6.02 -15.96
C ASN A 94 -2.63 -5.15 -17.08
N SER A 95 -2.35 -3.87 -16.82
CA SER A 95 -1.65 -3.01 -17.78
C SER A 95 -0.12 -3.11 -17.69
N ILE A 96 0.40 -3.66 -16.58
CA ILE A 96 1.83 -3.83 -16.32
C ILE A 96 2.26 -5.28 -16.65
N TYR A 97 1.40 -6.27 -16.37
CA TYR A 97 1.68 -7.71 -16.50
C TYR A 97 0.59 -8.43 -17.28
#